data_AF-F0ZHN3-F1
#
_entry.id   AF-F0ZHN3-F1
#
_cell.length_a   1.000
_cell.length_b   1.000
_cell.length_c   1.000
_cell.angle_alpha   90.00
_cell.angle_beta   90.00
_cell.angle_gamma   90.00
#
_symmetry.space_group_name_H-M   'P 1'
#
loop_
_entity.id
_entity.type
_entity.pdbx_description
1 polymer ?
#
loop_
_entity_poly.entity_id
_entity_poly.type
_entity_poly.pdbx_seq_one_letter_code
_entity_poly.pdbx_strand_id
1 'polypeptide(L)' 'MENTTSASNANNNDEEELRVLEFYSGIGGMHYGLKESGVKFEVVQSFDINTNAILNYK' A
#
# COMPACT_ATOMS: atom_id res chain seq x y z
N MET A 1 35.38 34.02 4.10
CA MET A 1 33.93 33.82 4.14
C MET A 1 33.56 33.03 2.91
N GLU A 2 33.58 31.71 3.01
CA GLU A 2 32.91 30.84 2.06
C GLU A 2 31.76 30.21 2.82
N ASN A 3 30.56 30.68 2.49
CA ASN A 3 29.30 30.19 3.00
C ASN A 3 28.81 29.17 1.99
N THR A 4 28.97 27.88 2.30
CA THR A 4 28.24 26.82 1.60
C THR A 4 27.51 26.02 2.65
N THR A 5 26.29 26.48 2.89
CA THR A 5 25.19 25.80 3.58
C THR A 5 25.29 24.29 3.39
N SER A 6 25.60 23.59 4.48
CA SER A 6 25.41 22.15 4.61
C SER A 6 23.95 21.86 4.29
N ALA A 7 23.69 21.31 3.10
CA ALA A 7 22.38 20.81 2.75
C ALA A 7 21.96 19.85 3.85
N SER A 8 20.90 20.22 4.57
CA SER A 8 20.27 19.38 5.58
C SER A 8 19.96 18.05 4.92
N ASN A 9 20.60 16.97 5.38
CA ASN A 9 20.12 15.61 5.15
C ASN A 9 18.74 15.52 5.83
N ALA A 10 17.71 15.93 5.11
CA ALA A 10 16.36 15.61 5.43
C ALA A 10 16.25 14.09 5.27
N ASN A 11 16.20 13.39 6.40
CA ASN A 11 15.73 12.02 6.43
C ASN A 11 14.27 12.06 5.98
N ASN A 12 14.07 12.02 4.66
CA ASN A 12 12.75 11.92 4.05
C ASN A 12 12.27 10.50 4.34
N ASN A 13 11.67 10.31 5.51
CA ASN A 13 10.88 9.12 5.83
C ASN A 13 9.56 9.20 5.06
N ASP A 14 9.63 9.40 3.74
CA ASP A 14 8.51 9.12 2.87
C ASP A 14 8.37 7.60 2.92
N GLU A 15 7.53 7.10 3.83
CA GLU A 15 7.18 5.68 3.87
C GLU A 15 6.71 5.31 2.46
N GLU A 16 7.53 4.53 1.75
CA GLU A 16 7.26 4.13 0.37
C GLU A 16 5.90 3.42 0.35
N GLU A 17 5.01 3.90 -0.52
CA GLU A 17 3.66 3.36 -0.64
C GLU A 17 3.70 1.95 -1.23
N LEU A 18 3.18 0.98 -0.49
CA LEU A 18 3.15 -0.40 -0.93
C LEU A 18 2.19 -0.58 -2.09
N ARG A 19 2.67 -1.16 -3.19
CA ARG A 19 1.84 -1.52 -4.34
C ARG A 19 1.48 -3.00 -4.26
N VAL A 20 0.20 -3.28 -4.06
CA VAL A 20 -0.29 -4.61 -3.69
C VAL A 20 -1.06 -5.26 -4.84
N LEU A 21 -0.70 -6.50 -5.14
CA LEU A 21 -1.48 -7.42 -5.99
C LEU A 21 -2.07 -8.51 -5.11
N GLU A 22 -3.38 -8.68 -5.16
CA GLU A 22 -4.06 -9.72 -4.40
C GLU A 22 -4.47 -10.87 -5.31
N PHE A 23 -3.99 -12.08 -5.00
CA PHE A 23 -4.41 -13.31 -5.66
C PHE A 23 -5.26 -14.14 -4.71
N TYR A 24 -6.35 -14.70 -5.22
CA TYR A 24 -7.36 -15.38 -4.40
C TYR A 24 -7.86 -14.45 -3.29
N SER A 25 -8.25 -13.23 -3.70
CA SER A 25 -8.61 -12.13 -2.82
C SER A 25 -9.76 -12.46 -1.87
N GLY A 26 -10.56 -13.47 -2.21
CA GLY A 26 -11.76 -13.83 -1.49
C GLY A 26 -12.66 -12.60 -1.37
N ILE A 27 -13.25 -12.43 -0.19
CA ILE A 27 -14.11 -11.29 0.15
C ILE A 27 -13.34 -10.02 0.56
N GLY A 28 -12.00 -10.00 0.45
CA GLY A 28 -11.18 -8.82 0.78
C GLY A 28 -10.57 -8.80 2.18
N GLY A 29 -10.35 -9.97 2.81
CA GLY A 29 -9.74 -10.04 4.15
C GLY A 29 -8.33 -9.42 4.22
N MET A 30 -7.52 -9.60 3.18
CA MET A 30 -6.18 -9.00 3.07
C MET A 30 -6.27 -7.48 2.89
N HIS A 31 -7.14 -7.00 2.00
CA HIS A 31 -7.42 -5.57 1.84
C HIS A 31 -7.82 -4.93 3.18
N TYR A 32 -8.73 -5.58 3.93
CA TYR A 32 -9.12 -5.08 5.26
C TYR A 32 -7.94 -5.06 6.23
N GLY A 33 -7.12 -6.10 6.26
CA GLY A 33 -5.90 -6.13 7.08
C GLY A 33 -4.91 -5.01 6.73
N LEU A 34 -4.76 -4.68 5.45
CA LEU A 34 -3.93 -3.55 5.01
C LEU A 34 -4.51 -2.22 5.52
N LYS A 35 -5.83 -2.01 5.42
CA LYS A 35 -6.50 -0.82 5.97
C LYS A 35 -6.23 -0.64 7.48
N GLU A 36 -6.34 -1.72 8.26
CA GLU A 36 -6.12 -1.69 9.71
C GLU A 36 -4.64 -1.60 10.12
N SER A 37 -3.71 -1.93 9.21
CA SER A 37 -2.27 -1.95 9.51
C SER A 37 -1.66 -0.55 9.70
N GLY A 38 -2.31 0.49 9.20
CA GLY A 38 -1.78 1.86 9.19
C GLY A 38 -0.63 2.09 8.21
N VAL A 39 -0.22 1.06 7.45
CA VAL A 39 0.80 1.19 6.41
C VAL A 39 0.22 1.97 5.23
N LYS A 40 1.04 2.77 4.54
CA LYS A 40 0.65 3.41 3.29
C LYS A 40 0.65 2.39 2.15
N PHE A 41 -0.48 2.18 1.48
CA PHE A 41 -0.60 1.20 0.40
C PHE A 41 -1.63 1.60 -0.68
N GLU A 42 -1.44 1.02 -1.86
CA GLU A 42 -2.36 0.99 -3.00
C GLU A 42 -2.58 -0.46 -3.44
N VAL A 43 -3.82 -0.95 -3.41
CA VAL A 43 -4.16 -2.22 -4.08
C VAL A 43 -4.32 -1.95 -5.56
N VAL A 44 -3.30 -2.34 -6.33
CA VAL A 44 -3.21 -2.08 -7.77
C VAL A 44 -4.16 -2.99 -8.55
N GLN A 45 -4.29 -4.24 -8.11
CA GLN A 45 -5.21 -5.19 -8.71
C GLN A 45 -5.52 -6.35 -7.75
N SER A 46 -6.73 -6.88 -7.89
CA SER A 46 -7.22 -8.01 -7.10
C SER A 46 -7.85 -9.06 -8.01
N PHE A 47 -7.57 -10.34 -7.75
CA PHE A 47 -7.99 -11.47 -8.58
C PHE A 47 -8.62 -12.57 -7.73
N ASP A 48 -9.75 -13.08 -8.19
CA ASP A 48 -10.35 -14.32 -7.66
C ASP A 48 -11.01 -15.12 -8.78
N ILE A 49 -11.06 -16.44 -8.62
CA ILE A 49 -11.74 -17.35 -9.54
C ILE A 49 -13.23 -17.49 -9.20
N ASN A 50 -13.59 -17.28 -7.94
CA ASN A 50 -14.96 -17.33 -7.46
C ASN A 50 -15.62 -15.97 -7.69
N THR A 51 -16.50 -15.91 -8.68
CA THR A 51 -17.26 -14.69 -9.00
C THR A 51 -18.10 -14.20 -7.83
N ASN A 52 -18.57 -15.10 -6.96
CA ASN A 52 -19.29 -14.68 -5.74
C ASN A 52 -18.37 -13.95 -4.76
N ALA A 53 -17.08 -14.28 -4.71
CA ALA A 53 -16.13 -13.57 -3.86
C ALA A 53 -15.90 -12.14 -4.35
N ILE A 54 -15.72 -11.98 -5.66
CA ILE A 54 -15.61 -10.67 -6.32
C ILE A 54 -16.84 -9.80 -6.06
N LEU A 55 -18.06 -10.37 -6.16
CA LEU A 55 -19.31 -9.62 -5.89
C LEU A 55 -19.41 -9.09 -4.45
N ASN A 56 -18.66 -9.68 -3.52
CA ASN A 56 -18.71 -9.35 -2.10
C ASN A 56 -17.41 -8.70 -1.58
N TYR A 57 -16.47 -8.34 -2.46
CA TYR A 57 -15.20 -7.71 -2.11
C TYR A 57 -15.40 -6.25 -1.65
N LYS A 58 -14.78 -5.83 -0.53
CA LYS A 58 -14.97 -4.52 0.14
C LYS A 58 -13.68 -3.89 0.67
#